data_AF-A0A518DY66-F1
#
_entry.id   AF-A0A518DY66-F1
#
_cell.length_a   1.000
_cell.length_b   1.000
_cell.length_c   1.000
_cell.angle_alpha   90.00
_cell.angle_beta   90.00
_cell.angle_gamma   90.00
#
_symmetry.space_group_name_H-M   'P 1'
#
loop_
_entity.id
_entity.type
_entity.pdbx_description
1 polymer ?
#
loop_
_entity_poly.entity_id
_entity_poly.type
_entity_poly.pdbx_seq_one_letter_code
_entity_poly.pdbx_strand_id
1 'polypeptide(L)'
;MYRPFWIAVAACCLAIPASASDYFLTIGGGYSPAGNQVSLEKNVHYFQRCLAQRYPEGAEHAIYFADGDAEGRDLQYVDSQQSTPRVLELLATVFQQTRHQEDRYRNHEIPQLRGASTRQNLQQWFQEDGQRLQPGDRLFVYASAHGGKSPDRRQPGNTRLMLWNRESLLVSELTHYLDALPEGVSTTLVMVQCYSGGFANFLFHDGDPAKGLAPQPRCGFFATVEDRVAAGCTSDIREENYLEYSTYFWAALFGETRTGQSVPPPDYDGDGVVSLAEAHAFTLLTSTTIDISVKTSDAMLRTFSKLGGDSKRSGQSAAADLLSSDSPFEELFALGAPADQAVLRGLSEELHLTDARRGSEAGRLAAQCEREKKNADDGIRRKQGELNGVCAALQSALLQHWPELENRWHPDVQQLLGRDAPQVIRQIESHRMYARFVSLQQEITGLRTERMQAERRFAKCQRLIRQLENVALAANLPYVAGSEIQARYQELLTLENSTLSPVALP
;
A
#
# COMPACT_ATOMS: atom_id res chain seq x y z
N MET A 1 71.13 -18.35 -40.79
CA MET A 1 70.64 -17.51 -39.68
C MET A 1 69.15 -17.25 -39.90
N TYR A 2 68.29 -18.09 -39.34
CA TYR A 2 66.83 -17.90 -39.34
C TYR A 2 66.43 -17.38 -37.96
N ARG A 3 65.83 -16.18 -37.91
CA ARG A 3 65.21 -15.63 -36.70
C ARG A 3 63.74 -16.09 -36.65
N PRO A 4 63.25 -16.67 -35.55
CA PRO A 4 61.83 -16.95 -35.43
C PRO A 4 61.10 -15.67 -34.98
N PHE A 5 59.99 -15.39 -35.67
CA PHE A 5 59.03 -14.34 -35.33
C PHE A 5 58.09 -14.89 -34.25
N TRP A 6 58.12 -14.31 -33.05
CA TRP A 6 57.15 -14.63 -32.00
C TRP A 6 55.90 -13.77 -32.22
N ILE A 7 54.79 -14.40 -32.60
CA ILE A 7 53.47 -13.77 -32.62
C ILE A 7 52.95 -13.80 -31.17
N ALA A 8 52.86 -12.63 -30.54
CA ALA A 8 52.15 -12.47 -29.28
C ALA A 8 50.65 -12.56 -29.56
N VAL A 9 50.04 -13.67 -29.15
CA VAL A 9 48.57 -13.81 -29.12
C VAL A 9 48.08 -13.05 -27.89
N ALA A 10 47.58 -11.83 -28.11
CA ALA A 10 46.83 -11.12 -27.09
C ALA A 10 45.49 -11.84 -26.89
N ALA A 11 45.37 -12.57 -25.78
CA ALA A 11 44.10 -13.10 -25.33
C ALA A 11 43.21 -11.93 -24.88
N CYS A 12 42.34 -11.46 -25.77
CA CYS A 12 41.19 -10.66 -25.36
C CYS A 12 40.30 -11.55 -24.49
N CYS A 13 40.40 -11.42 -23.17
CA CYS A 13 39.34 -11.84 -22.26
C CYS A 13 38.11 -11.01 -22.61
N LEU A 14 37.23 -11.55 -23.44
CA LEU A 14 35.85 -11.10 -23.55
C LEU A 14 35.24 -11.30 -22.16
N ALA A 15 35.12 -10.23 -21.39
CA ALA A 15 34.28 -10.21 -20.21
C ALA A 15 32.86 -10.52 -20.71
N ILE A 16 32.39 -11.75 -20.47
CA ILE A 16 30.98 -12.09 -20.61
C ILE A 16 30.26 -11.13 -19.66
N PRO A 17 29.36 -10.25 -20.14
CA PRO A 17 28.58 -9.42 -19.23
C PRO A 17 27.87 -10.37 -18.26
N ALA A 18 28.13 -10.21 -16.96
CA ALA A 18 27.38 -10.93 -15.94
C ALA A 18 25.89 -10.63 -16.21
N SER A 19 25.10 -11.68 -16.40
CA SER A 19 23.66 -11.54 -16.63
C SER A 19 23.05 -10.94 -15.37
N ALA A 20 22.64 -9.68 -15.44
CA ALA A 20 21.88 -9.02 -14.39
C ALA A 20 20.64 -9.87 -14.04
N SER A 21 20.55 -10.33 -12.79
CA SER A 21 19.48 -11.22 -12.33
C SER A 21 18.57 -10.50 -11.33
N ASP A 22 17.29 -10.88 -11.36
CA ASP A 22 16.28 -10.39 -10.42
C ASP A 22 16.18 -11.37 -9.23
N TYR A 23 16.43 -10.86 -8.02
CA TYR A 23 16.27 -11.60 -6.76
C TYR A 23 15.07 -11.05 -6.00
N PHE A 24 14.17 -11.93 -5.55
CA PHE A 24 12.92 -11.54 -4.92
C PHE A 24 12.94 -11.82 -3.42
N LEU A 25 12.54 -10.82 -2.64
CA LEU A 25 12.30 -10.94 -1.21
C LEU A 25 10.85 -10.52 -0.91
N THR A 26 10.01 -11.46 -0.48
CA THR A 26 8.66 -11.14 0.01
C THR A 26 8.62 -11.14 1.52
N ILE A 27 8.14 -10.03 2.09
CA ILE A 27 7.91 -9.85 3.53
C ILE A 27 6.40 -9.71 3.72
N GLY A 28 5.77 -10.77 4.23
CA GLY A 28 4.31 -10.84 4.33
C GLY A 28 3.78 -11.14 5.72
N GLY A 29 2.49 -10.95 5.86
CA GLY A 29 1.72 -11.39 7.01
C GLY A 29 1.57 -10.34 8.11
N GLY A 30 0.82 -10.73 9.14
CA GLY A 30 0.45 -9.88 10.27
C GLY A 30 1.45 -9.88 11.42
N TYR A 31 1.19 -9.02 12.41
CA TYR A 31 2.01 -8.95 13.62
C TYR A 31 1.62 -9.96 14.72
N SER A 32 0.51 -10.67 14.53
CA SER A 32 -0.06 -11.68 15.43
C SER A 32 -1.22 -12.39 14.73
N PRO A 33 -1.77 -13.49 15.26
CA PRO A 33 -2.92 -14.15 14.65
C PRO A 33 -4.11 -13.22 14.39
N ALA A 34 -4.44 -12.36 15.35
CA ALA A 34 -5.53 -11.40 15.23
C ALA A 34 -5.26 -10.24 14.24
N GLY A 35 -4.04 -10.15 13.71
CA GLY A 35 -3.60 -9.13 12.77
C GLY A 35 -3.07 -9.71 11.45
N ASN A 36 -3.24 -11.01 11.19
CA ASN A 36 -2.71 -11.67 10.01
C ASN A 36 -3.87 -12.15 9.13
N GLN A 37 -4.42 -11.25 8.32
CA GLN A 37 -5.61 -11.55 7.54
C GLN A 37 -5.31 -12.38 6.29
N VAL A 38 -6.27 -13.21 5.88
CA VAL A 38 -6.21 -14.03 4.65
C VAL A 38 -5.89 -13.22 3.39
N SER A 39 -6.28 -11.94 3.32
CA SER A 39 -5.88 -11.06 2.21
C SER A 39 -4.37 -10.94 2.05
N LEU A 40 -3.60 -10.91 3.15
CA LEU A 40 -2.13 -10.84 3.11
C LEU A 40 -1.52 -12.13 2.54
N GLU A 41 -2.08 -13.29 2.89
CA GLU A 41 -1.70 -14.59 2.31
C GLU A 41 -1.98 -14.63 0.80
N LYS A 42 -3.19 -14.22 0.40
CA LYS A 42 -3.60 -14.21 -1.02
C LYS A 42 -2.81 -13.23 -1.87
N ASN A 43 -2.27 -12.16 -1.27
CA ASN A 43 -1.33 -11.27 -1.93
C ASN A 43 -0.01 -11.96 -2.27
N VAL A 44 0.53 -12.78 -1.36
CA VAL A 44 1.74 -13.58 -1.62
C VAL A 44 1.48 -14.61 -2.71
N HIS A 45 0.36 -15.34 -2.65
CA HIS A 45 0.00 -16.30 -3.70
C HIS A 45 -0.16 -15.65 -5.08
N TYR A 46 -0.78 -14.46 -5.14
CA TYR A 46 -0.92 -13.74 -6.39
C TYR A 46 0.44 -13.35 -6.96
N PHE A 47 1.35 -12.84 -6.12
CA PHE A 47 2.71 -12.51 -6.56
C PHE A 47 3.51 -13.75 -7.00
N GLN A 48 3.39 -14.88 -6.30
CA GLN A 48 4.01 -16.15 -6.71
C GLN A 48 3.52 -16.60 -8.10
N ARG A 49 2.21 -16.50 -8.38
CA ARG A 49 1.66 -16.79 -9.72
C ARG A 49 2.24 -15.88 -10.79
N CYS A 50 2.30 -14.58 -10.50
CA CYS A 50 2.87 -13.60 -11.40
C CYS A 50 4.35 -13.90 -11.71
N LEU A 51 5.15 -14.24 -10.69
CA LEU A 51 6.54 -14.63 -10.89
C LEU A 51 6.66 -15.94 -11.68
N ALA A 52 5.84 -16.96 -11.39
CA ALA A 52 5.86 -18.21 -12.14
C ALA A 52 5.52 -18.02 -13.63
N GLN A 53 4.64 -17.08 -13.96
CA GLN A 53 4.32 -16.71 -15.35
C GLN A 53 5.49 -16.01 -16.04
N ARG A 54 6.18 -15.10 -15.34
CA ARG A 54 7.26 -14.29 -15.90
C ARG A 54 8.61 -15.00 -15.94
N TYR A 55 8.86 -15.87 -14.98
CA TYR A 55 10.09 -16.64 -14.79
C TYR A 55 9.80 -18.14 -14.86
N PRO A 56 9.50 -18.69 -16.06
CA PRO A 56 9.12 -20.10 -16.20
C PRO A 56 10.25 -21.08 -15.82
N GLU A 57 11.52 -20.63 -15.87
CA GLU A 57 12.68 -21.41 -15.42
C GLU A 57 12.91 -21.34 -13.90
N GLY A 58 12.11 -20.55 -13.20
CA GLY A 58 12.22 -20.27 -11.77
C GLY A 58 12.79 -18.88 -11.50
N ALA A 59 12.31 -18.26 -10.41
CA ALA A 59 12.85 -17.03 -9.85
C ALA A 59 13.49 -17.33 -8.49
N GLU A 60 14.63 -16.70 -8.18
CA GLU A 60 15.18 -16.75 -6.83
C GLU A 60 14.28 -15.93 -5.90
N HIS A 61 13.47 -16.62 -5.10
CA HIS A 61 12.43 -15.98 -4.28
C HIS A 61 12.48 -16.46 -2.83
N ALA A 62 12.89 -15.57 -1.92
CA ALA A 62 12.80 -15.78 -0.49
C ALA A 62 11.49 -15.20 0.05
N ILE A 63 10.70 -16.02 0.74
CA ILE A 63 9.41 -15.60 1.32
C ILE A 63 9.48 -15.75 2.83
N TYR A 64 9.30 -14.64 3.53
CA TYR A 64 9.07 -14.62 4.97
C TYR A 64 7.63 -14.22 5.26
N PHE A 65 6.89 -15.04 5.98
CA PHE A 65 5.47 -14.80 6.28
C PHE A 65 5.12 -15.20 7.71
N ALA A 66 4.39 -14.33 8.41
CA ALA A 66 3.85 -14.57 9.75
C ALA A 66 4.77 -15.40 10.67
N ASP A 67 4.29 -16.51 11.25
CA ASP A 67 5.06 -17.42 12.10
C ASP A 67 5.91 -18.46 11.35
N GLY A 68 5.99 -18.40 10.02
CA GLY A 68 6.75 -19.35 9.21
C GLY A 68 6.14 -20.75 9.27
N ASP A 69 6.95 -21.80 9.31
CA ASP A 69 6.46 -23.18 9.27
C ASP A 69 5.83 -23.70 10.58
N ALA A 70 5.45 -22.81 11.50
CA ALA A 70 4.76 -23.22 12.71
C ALA A 70 3.36 -23.76 12.38
N GLU A 71 2.93 -24.83 13.03
CA GLU A 71 1.58 -25.41 12.83
C GLU A 71 0.45 -24.58 13.50
N GLY A 72 0.73 -23.32 13.82
CA GLY A 72 -0.17 -22.43 14.54
C GLY A 72 -1.42 -22.07 13.75
N ARG A 73 -2.43 -21.56 14.44
CA ARG A 73 -3.57 -20.90 13.78
C ARG A 73 -3.27 -19.42 13.66
N ASP A 74 -2.38 -19.10 12.73
CA ASP A 74 -1.80 -17.78 12.56
C ASP A 74 -2.63 -16.87 11.65
N LEU A 75 -3.55 -17.41 10.84
CA LEU A 75 -4.26 -16.66 9.80
C LEU A 75 -5.74 -16.44 10.12
N GLN A 76 -6.16 -15.18 10.11
CA GLN A 76 -7.53 -14.71 10.34
C GLN A 76 -8.34 -14.64 9.04
N TYR A 77 -9.52 -15.27 9.04
CA TYR A 77 -10.45 -15.25 7.91
C TYR A 77 -11.91 -15.24 8.37
N VAL A 78 -12.84 -14.88 7.48
CA VAL A 78 -14.29 -15.00 7.70
C VAL A 78 -14.82 -16.19 6.90
N ASP A 79 -15.53 -17.10 7.57
CA ASP A 79 -16.21 -18.22 6.91
C ASP A 79 -17.61 -17.80 6.46
N SER A 80 -17.79 -17.58 5.15
CA SER A 80 -19.07 -17.17 4.59
C SER A 80 -20.17 -18.25 4.65
N GLN A 81 -19.81 -19.51 4.92
CA GLN A 81 -20.77 -20.60 5.07
C GLN A 81 -21.31 -20.74 6.50
N GLN A 82 -20.65 -20.13 7.48
CA GLN A 82 -21.07 -20.12 8.87
C GLN A 82 -21.66 -18.76 9.23
N SER A 83 -22.99 -18.68 9.31
CA SER A 83 -23.64 -17.48 9.83
C SER A 83 -23.58 -17.45 11.36
N THR A 84 -23.39 -16.24 11.90
CA THR A 84 -23.52 -16.00 13.33
C THR A 84 -24.98 -16.24 13.75
N PRO A 85 -25.27 -17.08 14.76
CA PRO A 85 -26.63 -17.24 15.25
C PRO A 85 -27.26 -15.91 15.65
N ARG A 86 -28.52 -15.67 15.25
CA ARG A 86 -29.23 -14.40 15.45
C ARG A 86 -29.19 -13.87 16.89
N VAL A 87 -29.30 -14.75 17.88
CA VAL A 87 -29.21 -14.39 19.30
C VAL A 87 -27.86 -13.77 19.64
N LEU A 88 -26.75 -14.30 19.08
CA LEU A 88 -25.41 -13.78 19.31
C LEU A 88 -25.20 -12.46 18.56
N GLU A 89 -25.74 -12.29 17.36
CA GLU A 89 -25.70 -11.00 16.64
C GLU A 89 -26.40 -9.89 17.44
N LEU A 90 -27.61 -10.19 17.93
CA LEU A 90 -28.41 -9.26 18.72
C LEU A 90 -27.73 -8.94 20.04
N LEU A 91 -27.27 -9.95 20.79
CA LEU A 91 -26.57 -9.74 22.05
C LEU A 91 -25.25 -8.97 21.83
N ALA A 92 -24.44 -9.35 20.85
CA ALA A 92 -23.19 -8.63 20.55
C ALA A 92 -23.47 -7.16 20.20
N THR A 93 -24.52 -6.87 19.44
CA THR A 93 -24.87 -5.49 19.09
C THR A 93 -25.42 -4.72 20.30
N VAL A 94 -26.35 -5.31 21.05
CA VAL A 94 -26.95 -4.70 22.25
C VAL A 94 -25.88 -4.45 23.30
N PHE A 95 -24.98 -5.39 23.55
CA PHE A 95 -23.86 -5.26 24.48
C PHE A 95 -22.63 -4.53 23.89
N GLN A 96 -22.71 -4.08 22.63
CA GLN A 96 -21.63 -3.35 21.92
C GLN A 96 -20.30 -4.12 21.84
N GLN A 97 -20.38 -5.44 21.67
CA GLN A 97 -19.27 -6.39 21.57
C GLN A 97 -19.25 -7.09 20.20
N THR A 98 -19.31 -6.32 19.12
CA THR A 98 -19.43 -6.85 17.74
C THR A 98 -18.09 -7.19 17.07
N ARG A 99 -16.95 -6.91 17.70
CA ARG A 99 -15.63 -7.16 17.10
C ARG A 99 -15.32 -8.66 17.08
N HIS A 100 -14.72 -9.13 15.99
CA HIS A 100 -14.19 -10.49 15.82
C HIS A 100 -15.22 -11.63 15.93
N GLN A 101 -16.51 -11.33 15.82
CA GLN A 101 -17.57 -12.33 15.97
C GLN A 101 -17.55 -13.40 14.86
N GLU A 102 -17.22 -12.98 13.64
CA GLU A 102 -17.19 -13.82 12.45
C GLU A 102 -15.78 -14.35 12.15
N ASP A 103 -14.77 -13.85 12.87
CA ASP A 103 -13.39 -14.24 12.64
C ASP A 103 -13.18 -15.71 13.02
N ARG A 104 -12.42 -16.40 12.18
CA ARG A 104 -11.92 -17.76 12.35
C ARG A 104 -10.42 -17.75 12.12
N TYR A 105 -9.78 -18.82 12.56
CA TYR A 105 -8.33 -18.96 12.47
C TYR A 105 -7.95 -20.33 11.92
N ARG A 106 -7.08 -20.33 10.91
CA ARG A 106 -6.39 -21.52 10.37
C ARG A 106 -4.90 -21.23 10.26
N ASN A 107 -4.11 -22.24 9.90
CA ASN A 107 -2.73 -21.99 9.48
C ASN A 107 -2.73 -21.38 8.08
N HIS A 108 -1.68 -20.63 7.73
CA HIS A 108 -1.45 -20.21 6.36
C HIS A 108 -1.13 -21.41 5.45
N GLU A 109 -1.28 -21.23 4.14
CA GLU A 109 -1.11 -22.26 3.11
C GLU A 109 -0.08 -21.85 2.05
N ILE A 110 0.79 -20.88 2.37
CA ILE A 110 1.87 -20.43 1.48
C ILE A 110 2.93 -21.53 1.32
N PRO A 111 3.20 -21.99 0.09
CA PRO A 111 4.23 -22.99 -0.15
C PRO A 111 5.62 -22.33 -0.16
N GLN A 112 6.65 -23.13 0.14
CA GLN A 112 8.07 -22.77 -0.01
C GLN A 112 8.48 -21.52 0.79
N LEU A 113 8.01 -21.39 2.03
CA LEU A 113 8.51 -20.37 2.93
C LEU A 113 9.98 -20.57 3.25
N ARG A 114 10.68 -19.45 3.41
CA ARG A 114 12.02 -19.41 3.99
C ARG A 114 11.97 -19.37 5.52
N GLY A 115 10.90 -18.80 6.08
CA GLY A 115 10.64 -18.79 7.52
C GLY A 115 9.66 -17.68 7.94
N ALA A 116 9.64 -17.40 9.24
CA ALA A 116 8.80 -16.36 9.83
C ALA A 116 9.24 -14.94 9.42
N SER A 117 8.30 -13.99 9.32
CA SER A 117 8.60 -12.58 9.06
C SER A 117 9.06 -11.85 10.33
N THR A 118 10.27 -12.17 10.79
CA THR A 118 10.90 -11.57 12.00
C THR A 118 12.13 -10.74 11.63
N ARG A 119 12.55 -9.84 12.52
CA ARG A 119 13.77 -9.05 12.33
C ARG A 119 15.00 -9.92 12.18
N GLN A 120 15.09 -10.98 12.97
CA GLN A 120 16.22 -11.91 12.95
C GLN A 120 16.35 -12.56 11.57
N ASN A 121 15.25 -13.08 11.02
CA ASN A 121 15.27 -13.76 9.73
C ASN A 121 15.59 -12.80 8.58
N LEU A 122 15.06 -11.58 8.61
CA LEU A 122 15.40 -10.55 7.62
C LEU A 122 16.87 -10.16 7.71
N GLN A 123 17.39 -9.91 8.92
CA GLN A 123 18.80 -9.60 9.11
C GLN A 123 19.70 -10.73 8.58
N GLN A 124 19.35 -11.98 8.87
CA GLN A 124 20.08 -13.15 8.40
C GLN A 124 20.06 -13.23 6.86
N TRP A 125 18.92 -12.98 6.22
CA TRP A 125 18.83 -12.96 4.76
C TRP A 125 19.80 -11.94 4.14
N PHE A 126 19.84 -10.71 4.66
CA PHE A 126 20.76 -9.68 4.17
C PHE A 126 22.24 -10.00 4.41
N GLN A 127 22.55 -10.73 5.50
CA GLN A 127 23.91 -11.16 5.84
C GLN A 127 24.38 -12.38 5.05
N GLU A 128 23.46 -13.22 4.56
CA GLU A 128 23.77 -14.44 3.83
C GLU A 128 23.50 -14.28 2.34
N ASP A 129 22.24 -14.31 1.94
CA ASP A 129 21.83 -14.29 0.54
C ASP A 129 22.08 -12.91 -0.08
N GLY A 130 21.78 -11.83 0.66
CA GLY A 130 22.04 -10.44 0.26
C GLY A 130 23.50 -10.15 -0.10
N GLN A 131 24.46 -10.82 0.57
CA GLN A 131 25.89 -10.65 0.29
C GLN A 131 26.38 -11.42 -0.94
N ARG A 132 25.56 -12.32 -1.50
CA ARG A 132 25.92 -13.11 -2.69
C ARG A 132 25.57 -12.40 -4.01
N LEU A 133 24.74 -11.36 -3.96
CA LEU A 133 24.37 -10.58 -5.13
C LEU A 133 25.63 -9.97 -5.77
N GLN A 134 25.60 -9.82 -7.09
CA GLN A 134 26.70 -9.31 -7.88
C GLN A 134 26.38 -7.93 -8.45
N PRO A 135 27.40 -7.13 -8.82
CA PRO A 135 27.17 -5.88 -9.54
C PRO A 135 26.31 -6.10 -10.79
N GLY A 136 25.24 -5.32 -10.94
CA GLY A 136 24.26 -5.46 -12.01
C GLY A 136 22.99 -6.22 -11.60
N ASP A 137 23.01 -6.98 -10.50
CA ASP A 137 21.81 -7.63 -9.98
C ASP A 137 20.82 -6.62 -9.40
N ARG A 138 19.54 -7.03 -9.35
CA ARG A 138 18.46 -6.25 -8.73
C ARG A 138 17.80 -7.06 -7.63
N LEU A 139 17.75 -6.46 -6.44
CA LEU A 139 16.90 -6.93 -5.35
C LEU A 139 15.51 -6.30 -5.48
N PHE A 140 14.49 -7.12 -5.70
CA PHE A 140 13.10 -6.74 -5.69
C PHE A 140 12.45 -7.15 -4.37
N VAL A 141 12.07 -6.18 -3.54
CA VAL A 141 11.38 -6.45 -2.27
C VAL A 141 9.90 -6.13 -2.39
N TYR A 142 9.06 -7.13 -2.12
CA TYR A 142 7.62 -6.97 -2.02
C TYR A 142 7.17 -7.09 -0.56
N ALA A 143 6.58 -6.04 0.00
CA ALA A 143 6.01 -6.07 1.34
C ALA A 143 4.49 -6.04 1.29
N SER A 144 3.84 -7.04 1.91
CA SER A 144 2.38 -7.11 2.08
C SER A 144 2.05 -7.42 3.54
N ALA A 145 1.94 -6.36 4.34
CA ALA A 145 1.84 -6.45 5.79
C ALA A 145 1.15 -5.22 6.38
N HIS A 146 1.08 -5.17 7.71
CA HIS A 146 0.63 -3.96 8.41
C HIS A 146 1.75 -2.93 8.51
N GLY A 147 1.37 -1.65 8.49
CA GLY A 147 2.31 -0.55 8.65
C GLY A 147 1.93 0.35 9.81
N GLY A 148 2.93 1.05 10.36
CA GLY A 148 2.76 1.98 11.47
C GLY A 148 3.42 3.32 11.20
N LYS A 149 2.88 4.38 11.81
CA LYS A 149 3.54 5.69 11.85
C LYS A 149 4.92 5.59 12.49
N SER A 150 5.76 6.56 12.16
CA SER A 150 7.01 6.79 12.88
C SER A 150 6.76 6.93 14.39
N PRO A 151 7.56 6.27 15.24
CA PRO A 151 7.50 6.45 16.68
C PRO A 151 7.99 7.85 17.10
N ASP A 152 8.83 8.50 16.29
CA ASP A 152 9.30 9.87 16.52
C ASP A 152 8.57 10.86 15.60
N ARG A 153 7.75 11.73 16.20
CA ARG A 153 7.01 12.77 15.48
C ARG A 153 7.91 13.80 14.78
N ARG A 154 9.19 13.90 15.16
CA ARG A 154 10.18 14.77 14.50
C ARG A 154 10.72 14.15 13.21
N GLN A 155 10.54 12.85 13.02
CA GLN A 155 10.93 12.11 11.81
C GLN A 155 9.71 11.39 11.23
N PRO A 156 8.70 12.13 10.71
CA PRO A 156 7.44 11.53 10.27
C PRO A 156 7.62 10.47 9.17
N GLY A 157 8.63 10.63 8.31
CA GLY A 157 8.96 9.68 7.24
C GLY A 157 9.68 8.41 7.70
N ASN A 158 10.16 8.31 8.94
CA ASN A 158 10.77 7.08 9.48
C ASN A 158 9.68 6.10 9.96
N THR A 159 8.74 5.78 9.07
CA THR A 159 7.61 4.88 9.34
C THR A 159 8.08 3.43 9.50
N ARG A 160 7.16 2.51 9.85
CA ARG A 160 7.52 1.12 10.13
C ARG A 160 6.66 0.11 9.40
N LEU A 161 7.31 -0.97 8.99
CA LEU A 161 6.73 -2.24 8.58
C LEU A 161 6.54 -3.10 9.83
N MET A 162 5.32 -3.58 10.07
CA MET A 162 5.05 -4.49 11.18
C MET A 162 5.45 -5.90 10.78
N LEU A 163 6.09 -6.60 11.71
CA LEU A 163 6.60 -7.95 11.57
C LEU A 163 5.92 -8.87 12.59
N TRP A 164 6.09 -10.18 12.43
CA TRP A 164 5.55 -11.17 13.35
C TRP A 164 6.02 -10.92 14.80
N ASN A 165 5.27 -11.45 15.77
CA ASN A 165 5.51 -11.22 17.21
C ASN A 165 5.53 -9.75 17.65
N ARG A 166 4.81 -8.87 16.92
CA ARG A 166 4.76 -7.42 17.16
C ARG A 166 6.12 -6.74 17.05
N GLU A 167 7.07 -7.38 16.37
CA GLU A 167 8.28 -6.71 15.93
C GLU A 167 7.92 -5.69 14.84
N SER A 168 8.87 -4.82 14.51
CA SER A 168 8.71 -3.89 13.39
C SER A 168 10.08 -3.55 12.81
N LEU A 169 10.12 -3.10 11.56
CA LEU A 169 11.30 -2.59 10.87
C LEU A 169 11.05 -1.15 10.43
N LEU A 170 11.89 -0.21 10.86
CA LEU A 170 11.84 1.20 10.47
C LEU A 170 12.51 1.43 9.11
N VAL A 171 12.19 2.54 8.45
CA VAL A 171 12.86 2.96 7.20
C VAL A 171 14.38 3.03 7.38
N SER A 172 14.83 3.72 8.44
CA SER A 172 16.26 3.85 8.79
C SER A 172 16.97 2.52 9.03
N GLU A 173 16.25 1.50 9.51
CA GLU A 173 16.82 0.17 9.75
C GLU A 173 16.88 -0.63 8.45
N LEU A 174 15.87 -0.51 7.59
CA LEU A 174 15.90 -1.08 6.25
C LEU A 174 17.05 -0.49 5.42
N THR A 175 17.26 0.84 5.47
CA THR A 175 18.38 1.46 4.75
C THR A 175 19.72 0.92 5.19
N HIS A 176 19.91 0.60 6.47
CA HIS A 176 21.15 -0.01 6.95
C HIS A 176 21.40 -1.40 6.32
N TYR A 177 20.37 -2.20 6.15
CA TYR A 177 20.48 -3.48 5.44
C TYR A 177 20.81 -3.29 3.96
N LEU A 178 20.18 -2.32 3.31
CA LEU A 178 20.42 -2.01 1.90
C LEU A 178 21.80 -1.39 1.66
N ASP A 179 22.34 -0.63 2.61
CA ASP A 179 23.68 -0.05 2.54
C ASP A 179 24.78 -1.13 2.64
N ALA A 180 24.45 -2.29 3.21
CA ALA A 180 25.35 -3.44 3.32
C ALA A 180 25.38 -4.31 2.06
N LEU A 181 24.49 -4.10 1.07
CA LEU A 181 24.51 -4.87 -0.17
C LEU A 181 25.79 -4.57 -0.98
N PRO A 182 26.28 -5.53 -1.79
CA PRO A 182 27.42 -5.29 -2.68
C PRO A 182 27.23 -4.09 -3.61
N GLU A 183 28.33 -3.38 -3.92
CA GLU A 183 28.29 -2.21 -4.80
C GLU A 183 27.80 -2.60 -6.21
N GLY A 184 26.97 -1.76 -6.81
CA GLY A 184 26.38 -2.00 -8.13
C GLY A 184 25.11 -2.84 -8.11
N VAL A 185 24.65 -3.32 -6.95
CA VAL A 185 23.31 -3.89 -6.78
C VAL A 185 22.28 -2.77 -6.73
N SER A 186 21.19 -2.93 -7.48
CA SER A 186 20.04 -2.02 -7.43
C SER A 186 18.91 -2.59 -6.56
N THR A 187 18.09 -1.74 -5.97
CA THR A 187 16.93 -2.19 -5.16
C THR A 187 15.63 -1.56 -5.67
N THR A 188 14.61 -2.39 -5.84
CA THR A 188 13.23 -1.99 -6.10
C THR A 188 12.33 -2.40 -4.94
N LEU A 189 11.60 -1.46 -4.34
CA LEU A 189 10.59 -1.75 -3.31
C LEU A 189 9.17 -1.62 -3.87
N VAL A 190 8.30 -2.58 -3.60
CA VAL A 190 6.86 -2.43 -3.71
C VAL A 190 6.23 -2.73 -2.36
N MET A 191 5.65 -1.70 -1.72
CA MET A 191 5.15 -1.84 -0.36
C MET A 191 3.66 -1.50 -0.26
N VAL A 192 2.91 -2.49 0.20
CA VAL A 192 1.49 -2.38 0.47
C VAL A 192 1.26 -2.44 1.96
N GLN A 193 1.15 -1.26 2.55
CA GLN A 193 0.79 -1.09 3.95
C GLN A 193 0.38 0.35 4.25
N CYS A 194 -0.25 0.56 5.41
CA CYS A 194 -0.43 1.90 5.96
C CYS A 194 0.91 2.64 6.09
N TYR A 195 0.94 3.94 5.82
CA TYR A 195 2.13 4.80 6.01
C TYR A 195 3.34 4.39 5.16
N SER A 196 3.14 3.59 4.11
CA SER A 196 4.21 3.08 3.24
C SER A 196 5.03 4.17 2.58
N GLY A 197 4.46 5.36 2.33
CA GLY A 197 5.15 6.46 1.67
C GLY A 197 6.33 7.02 2.46
N GLY A 198 6.40 6.76 3.78
CA GLY A 198 7.61 7.08 4.55
C GLY A 198 8.81 6.26 4.08
N PHE A 199 8.59 5.02 3.63
CA PHE A 199 9.63 4.20 3.04
C PHE A 199 10.15 4.76 1.72
N ALA A 200 9.49 5.73 1.08
CA ALA A 200 10.09 6.42 -0.05
C ALA A 200 11.44 7.05 0.32
N ASN A 201 11.61 7.47 1.58
CA ASN A 201 12.87 8.06 2.06
C ASN A 201 14.05 7.09 2.06
N PHE A 202 13.86 5.80 1.78
CA PHE A 202 14.97 4.84 1.67
C PHE A 202 15.97 5.18 0.54
N LEU A 203 15.60 6.07 -0.39
CA LEU A 203 16.52 6.64 -1.37
C LEU A 203 17.59 7.56 -0.76
N PHE A 204 17.43 7.98 0.50
CA PHE A 204 18.35 8.85 1.21
C PHE A 204 19.21 8.08 2.20
N HIS A 205 20.37 8.64 2.54
CA HIS A 205 21.22 8.11 3.61
C HIS A 205 20.46 8.05 4.94
N ASP A 206 20.52 6.89 5.61
CA ASP A 206 19.78 6.59 6.85
C ASP A 206 18.26 6.81 6.79
N GLY A 207 17.68 6.92 5.58
CA GLY A 207 16.27 7.25 5.41
C GLY A 207 15.94 8.72 5.71
N ASP A 208 16.92 9.62 5.68
CA ASP A 208 16.78 11.04 6.04
C ASP A 208 17.06 11.96 4.84
N PRO A 209 16.04 12.67 4.29
CA PRO A 209 16.22 13.61 3.18
C PRO A 209 17.29 14.68 3.43
N ALA A 210 17.55 15.06 4.69
CA ALA A 210 18.57 16.04 5.03
C ALA A 210 20.01 15.54 4.83
N LYS A 211 20.21 14.23 4.70
CA LYS A 211 21.53 13.59 4.53
C LYS A 211 21.90 13.32 3.06
N GLY A 212 21.04 13.71 2.13
CA GLY A 212 21.27 13.49 0.70
C GLY A 212 20.98 12.05 0.26
N LEU A 213 21.16 11.80 -1.04
CA LEU A 213 20.85 10.53 -1.68
C LEU A 213 21.83 9.44 -1.26
N ALA A 214 21.32 8.23 -1.07
CA ALA A 214 22.15 7.04 -0.94
C ALA A 214 22.93 6.80 -2.26
N PRO A 215 24.16 6.24 -2.19
CA PRO A 215 24.98 6.00 -3.37
C PRO A 215 24.37 4.90 -4.25
N GLN A 216 23.82 3.85 -3.65
CA GLN A 216 23.25 2.74 -4.39
C GLN A 216 21.93 3.11 -5.10
N PRO A 217 21.71 2.63 -6.34
CA PRO A 217 20.47 2.90 -7.07
C PRO A 217 19.25 2.25 -6.40
N ARG A 218 18.25 3.05 -6.06
CA ARG A 218 17.07 2.65 -5.28
C ARG A 218 15.80 3.28 -5.84
N CYS A 219 14.81 2.47 -6.20
CA CYS A 219 13.48 2.94 -6.60
C CYS A 219 12.36 2.21 -5.85
N GLY A 220 11.21 2.84 -5.68
CA GLY A 220 10.12 2.17 -4.99
C GLY A 220 8.75 2.78 -5.21
N PHE A 221 7.75 1.95 -4.94
CA PHE A 221 6.33 2.22 -5.16
C PHE A 221 5.54 1.86 -3.91
N PHE A 222 4.69 2.77 -3.46
CA PHE A 222 4.08 2.72 -2.14
C PHE A 222 2.58 2.94 -2.24
N ALA A 223 1.82 2.12 -1.50
CA ALA A 223 0.35 2.16 -1.52
C ALA A 223 -0.21 3.53 -1.11
N THR A 224 0.37 4.21 -0.12
CA THR A 224 -0.07 5.58 0.24
C THR A 224 1.05 6.43 0.84
N VAL A 225 0.81 7.72 1.05
CA VAL A 225 1.71 8.69 1.73
C VAL A 225 1.97 8.34 3.21
N GLU A 226 3.01 8.94 3.78
CA GLU A 226 3.55 8.63 5.13
C GLU A 226 2.60 8.88 6.31
N ASP A 227 1.54 9.66 6.13
CA ASP A 227 0.62 10.08 7.19
C ASP A 227 -0.77 9.45 7.10
N ARG A 228 -1.00 8.57 6.11
CA ARG A 228 -2.30 7.93 5.84
C ARG A 228 -2.28 6.42 6.00
N VAL A 229 -3.45 5.89 6.35
CA VAL A 229 -3.72 4.45 6.29
C VAL A 229 -3.99 4.03 4.85
N ALA A 230 -3.63 2.81 4.50
CA ALA A 230 -3.93 2.21 3.19
C ALA A 230 -5.19 1.32 3.27
N ALA A 231 -5.82 1.08 2.14
CA ALA A 231 -6.82 0.03 1.99
C ALA A 231 -6.14 -1.36 1.92
N GLY A 232 -6.88 -2.45 2.21
CA GLY A 232 -6.45 -3.81 1.86
C GLY A 232 -6.42 -4.87 2.94
N CYS A 233 -6.30 -4.49 4.21
CA CYS A 233 -6.30 -5.46 5.31
C CYS A 233 -7.73 -5.92 5.63
N THR A 234 -8.18 -7.01 5.02
CA THR A 234 -9.54 -7.58 5.23
C THR A 234 -9.50 -9.08 5.50
N SER A 235 -10.35 -9.56 6.41
CA SER A 235 -10.55 -10.98 6.68
C SER A 235 -11.58 -11.64 5.74
N ASP A 236 -12.19 -10.90 4.82
CA ASP A 236 -13.02 -11.46 3.74
C ASP A 236 -12.19 -12.46 2.92
N ILE A 237 -12.77 -13.59 2.51
CA ILE A 237 -12.11 -14.64 1.71
C ILE A 237 -12.28 -14.43 0.19
N ARG A 238 -13.20 -13.56 -0.21
CA ARG A 238 -13.52 -13.27 -1.61
C ARG A 238 -12.47 -12.33 -2.21
N GLU A 239 -11.63 -12.86 -3.08
CA GLU A 239 -10.53 -12.10 -3.68
C GLU A 239 -11.00 -10.91 -4.54
N GLU A 240 -12.22 -10.96 -5.08
CA GLU A 240 -12.82 -9.84 -5.82
C GLU A 240 -13.00 -8.58 -4.96
N ASN A 241 -13.01 -8.73 -3.63
CA ASN A 241 -13.11 -7.61 -2.70
C ASN A 241 -11.74 -7.04 -2.29
N TYR A 242 -10.64 -7.61 -2.79
CA TYR A 242 -9.29 -7.14 -2.48
C TYR A 242 -8.88 -6.06 -3.48
N LEU A 243 -9.05 -4.82 -3.08
CA LEU A 243 -8.87 -3.66 -3.94
C LEU A 243 -7.60 -2.87 -3.60
N GLU A 244 -6.67 -3.43 -2.83
CA GLU A 244 -5.47 -2.70 -2.43
C GLU A 244 -4.47 -2.51 -3.57
N TYR A 245 -3.51 -1.61 -3.36
CA TYR A 245 -2.53 -1.17 -4.36
C TYR A 245 -1.95 -2.28 -5.24
N SER A 246 -1.47 -3.38 -4.64
CA SER A 246 -0.80 -4.45 -5.40
C SER A 246 -1.74 -5.27 -6.27
N THR A 247 -3.06 -5.27 -6.00
CA THR A 247 -4.05 -5.85 -6.92
C THR A 247 -3.93 -5.22 -8.30
N TYR A 248 -3.85 -3.89 -8.38
CA TYR A 248 -3.81 -3.18 -9.66
C TYR A 248 -2.41 -3.14 -10.24
N PHE A 249 -1.39 -2.97 -9.39
CA PHE A 249 -0.01 -2.86 -9.82
C PHE A 249 0.48 -4.14 -10.51
N TRP A 250 0.20 -5.30 -9.93
CA TRP A 250 0.53 -6.58 -10.56
C TRP A 250 -0.36 -6.86 -11.77
N ALA A 251 -1.65 -6.51 -11.71
CA ALA A 251 -2.53 -6.71 -12.87
C ALA A 251 -2.06 -5.93 -14.10
N ALA A 252 -1.52 -4.72 -13.92
CA ALA A 252 -0.90 -3.95 -14.99
C ALA A 252 0.34 -4.64 -15.58
N LEU A 253 1.27 -5.11 -14.73
CA LEU A 253 2.54 -5.69 -15.18
C LEU A 253 2.38 -7.07 -15.84
N PHE A 254 1.45 -7.88 -15.34
CA PHE A 254 1.30 -9.27 -15.78
C PHE A 254 0.10 -9.47 -16.73
N GLY A 255 -0.70 -8.43 -16.98
CA GLY A 255 -1.81 -8.46 -17.94
C GLY A 255 -3.02 -9.28 -17.46
N GLU A 256 -3.08 -9.63 -16.18
CA GLU A 256 -4.15 -10.45 -15.61
C GLU A 256 -4.44 -10.02 -14.17
N THR A 257 -5.71 -9.84 -13.83
CA THR A 257 -6.15 -9.60 -12.45
C THR A 257 -5.91 -10.82 -11.57
N ARG A 258 -5.95 -10.64 -10.25
CA ARG A 258 -5.85 -11.76 -9.30
C ARG A 258 -6.90 -12.86 -9.50
N THR A 259 -8.06 -12.52 -10.06
CA THR A 259 -9.16 -13.46 -10.36
C THR A 259 -9.10 -14.06 -11.77
N GLY A 260 -8.06 -13.76 -12.54
CA GLY A 260 -7.83 -14.36 -13.85
C GLY A 260 -8.43 -13.59 -15.04
N GLN A 261 -8.84 -12.33 -14.84
CA GLN A 261 -9.39 -11.52 -15.93
C GLN A 261 -8.27 -10.78 -16.65
N SER A 262 -8.27 -10.81 -17.99
CA SER A 262 -7.27 -10.09 -18.78
C SER A 262 -7.39 -8.57 -18.56
N VAL A 263 -6.23 -7.92 -18.43
CA VAL A 263 -6.08 -6.47 -18.32
C VAL A 263 -5.36 -5.97 -19.58
N PRO A 264 -5.93 -5.01 -20.32
CA PRO A 264 -5.22 -4.38 -21.44
C PRO A 264 -3.90 -3.78 -20.95
N PRO A 265 -2.78 -4.03 -21.65
CA PRO A 265 -1.48 -3.54 -21.21
C PRO A 265 -1.48 -2.01 -21.16
N PRO A 266 -1.16 -1.39 -20.00
CA PRO A 266 -1.05 0.05 -19.89
C PRO A 266 0.31 0.54 -20.40
N ASP A 267 0.65 0.20 -21.64
CA ASP A 267 1.82 0.69 -22.38
C ASP A 267 1.50 2.10 -22.91
N TYR A 268 1.77 3.10 -22.06
CA TYR A 268 1.43 4.50 -22.30
C TYR A 268 2.44 5.19 -23.23
N ASP A 269 3.69 4.72 -23.29
CA ASP A 269 4.70 5.26 -24.20
C ASP A 269 4.82 4.52 -25.54
N GLY A 270 4.22 3.32 -25.65
CA GLY A 270 4.10 2.54 -26.88
C GLY A 270 5.37 1.77 -27.24
N ASP A 271 6.26 1.49 -26.27
CA ASP A 271 7.51 0.78 -26.51
C ASP A 271 7.34 -0.76 -26.56
N GLY A 272 6.13 -1.26 -26.29
CA GLY A 272 5.76 -2.66 -26.32
C GLY A 272 5.99 -3.41 -25.01
N VAL A 273 6.47 -2.75 -23.95
CA VAL A 273 6.62 -3.34 -22.61
C VAL A 273 5.93 -2.47 -21.56
N VAL A 274 5.34 -3.12 -20.54
CA VAL A 274 4.80 -2.36 -19.40
C VAL A 274 5.91 -2.18 -18.36
N SER A 275 6.25 -0.93 -18.08
CA SER A 275 7.20 -0.53 -17.05
C SER A 275 6.56 -0.48 -15.66
N LEU A 276 7.39 -0.47 -14.61
CA LEU A 276 6.92 -0.30 -13.23
C LEU A 276 6.23 1.06 -13.03
N ALA A 277 6.71 2.12 -13.69
CA ALA A 277 6.11 3.45 -13.67
C ALA A 277 4.72 3.48 -14.32
N GLU A 278 4.53 2.77 -15.42
CA GLU A 278 3.22 2.64 -16.07
C GLU A 278 2.25 1.81 -15.24
N ALA A 279 2.73 0.74 -14.59
CA ALA A 279 1.93 -0.03 -13.65
C ALA A 279 1.48 0.81 -12.44
N HIS A 280 2.34 1.72 -11.97
CA HIS A 280 1.98 2.71 -10.96
C HIS A 280 0.91 3.68 -11.49
N ALA A 281 1.08 4.23 -12.69
CA ALA A 281 0.13 5.13 -13.34
C ALA A 281 -1.25 4.47 -13.54
N PHE A 282 -1.26 3.21 -14.01
CA PHE A 282 -2.48 2.39 -14.10
C PHE A 282 -3.15 2.25 -12.74
N THR A 283 -2.37 1.99 -11.68
CA THR A 283 -2.91 1.88 -10.32
C THR A 283 -3.56 3.19 -9.84
N LEU A 284 -2.95 4.34 -10.13
CA LEU A 284 -3.51 5.66 -9.78
C LEU A 284 -4.88 5.89 -10.43
N LEU A 285 -5.03 5.45 -11.69
CA LEU A 285 -6.24 5.58 -12.50
C LEU A 285 -7.34 4.58 -12.10
N THR A 286 -7.00 3.30 -11.98
CA THR A 286 -7.98 2.21 -11.82
C THR A 286 -8.39 2.00 -10.37
N SER A 287 -7.53 2.35 -9.40
CA SER A 287 -7.83 2.12 -7.99
C SER A 287 -9.04 2.93 -7.52
N THR A 288 -10.00 2.22 -6.92
CA THR A 288 -11.20 2.81 -6.31
C THR A 288 -11.07 3.01 -4.79
N THR A 289 -9.86 2.87 -4.24
CA THR A 289 -9.61 2.98 -2.81
C THR A 289 -9.35 4.41 -2.34
N ILE A 290 -9.08 4.55 -1.04
CA ILE A 290 -8.73 5.82 -0.37
C ILE A 290 -7.23 6.14 -0.48
N ASP A 291 -6.48 5.30 -1.18
CA ASP A 291 -5.03 5.35 -1.26
C ASP A 291 -4.56 6.56 -2.06
N ILE A 292 -3.47 7.17 -1.63
CA ILE A 292 -2.76 8.24 -2.35
C ILE A 292 -1.36 7.73 -2.60
N SER A 293 -1.24 6.85 -3.60
CA SER A 293 0.00 6.15 -3.90
C SER A 293 1.10 7.11 -4.33
N VAL A 294 2.34 6.76 -4.03
CA VAL A 294 3.52 7.56 -4.35
C VAL A 294 4.67 6.67 -4.78
N LYS A 295 5.68 7.27 -5.41
CA LYS A 295 6.94 6.63 -5.79
C LYS A 295 8.15 7.44 -5.35
N THR A 296 9.34 6.87 -5.49
CA THR A 296 10.60 7.49 -5.06
C THR A 296 10.94 8.80 -5.74
N SER A 297 10.65 8.94 -7.04
CA SER A 297 10.86 10.19 -7.78
C SER A 297 10.06 11.35 -7.18
N ASP A 298 8.85 11.11 -6.66
CA ASP A 298 8.08 12.12 -5.94
C ASP A 298 8.83 12.64 -4.70
N ALA A 299 9.41 11.73 -3.90
CA ALA A 299 10.14 12.09 -2.69
C ALA A 299 11.43 12.86 -3.01
N MET A 300 12.13 12.43 -4.07
CA MET A 300 13.32 13.12 -4.57
C MET A 300 12.98 14.55 -5.04
N LEU A 301 11.95 14.70 -5.87
CA LEU A 301 11.51 15.99 -6.40
C LEU A 301 11.07 16.93 -5.29
N ARG A 302 10.38 16.45 -4.26
CA ARG A 302 9.96 17.26 -3.12
C ARG A 302 11.11 17.68 -2.21
N THR A 303 12.24 16.99 -2.28
CA THR A 303 13.46 17.31 -1.52
C THR A 303 14.34 18.31 -2.26
N PHE A 304 14.51 18.13 -3.57
CA PHE A 304 15.49 18.89 -4.35
C PHE A 304 14.91 19.88 -5.36
N SER A 305 13.58 19.89 -5.58
CA SER A 305 12.89 20.86 -6.42
C SER A 305 11.97 21.79 -5.60
N LYS A 306 11.32 22.74 -6.26
CA LYS A 306 10.40 23.72 -5.64
C LYS A 306 9.24 24.05 -6.57
N LEU A 307 8.06 24.33 -6.01
CA LEU A 307 6.92 24.83 -6.77
C LEU A 307 6.96 26.37 -6.84
N GLY A 308 6.34 26.92 -7.88
CA GLY A 308 6.05 28.35 -7.97
C GLY A 308 5.18 28.83 -6.82
N GLY A 309 5.50 30.01 -6.26
CA GLY A 309 4.78 30.59 -5.13
C GLY A 309 5.33 30.23 -3.74
N ASP A 310 6.21 29.23 -3.64
CA ASP A 310 6.90 28.87 -2.37
C ASP A 310 7.94 29.91 -1.92
N SER A 311 8.27 30.88 -2.79
CA SER A 311 9.24 31.95 -2.56
C SER A 311 8.89 32.92 -1.44
N LYS A 312 7.67 32.90 -0.89
CA LYS A 312 7.32 33.72 0.30
C LYS A 312 7.96 33.22 1.61
N ARG A 313 8.57 32.02 1.65
CA ARG A 313 9.21 31.46 2.87
C ARG A 313 10.74 31.51 2.89
N SER A 314 11.41 31.68 1.76
CA SER A 314 12.87 31.78 1.69
C SER A 314 13.23 33.05 0.96
N GLY A 315 13.73 34.07 1.66
CA GLY A 315 14.08 35.39 1.12
C GLY A 315 15.24 35.42 0.11
N GLN A 316 15.26 34.50 -0.85
CA GLN A 316 16.12 34.51 -2.02
C GLN A 316 15.34 35.05 -3.22
N SER A 317 15.89 36.09 -3.83
CA SER A 317 15.33 36.78 -4.99
C SER A 317 15.40 35.95 -6.26
N ALA A 318 14.31 36.01 -7.04
CA ALA A 318 14.26 35.81 -8.49
C ALA A 318 14.94 34.54 -9.05
N ALA A 319 14.42 33.37 -8.70
CA ALA A 319 14.47 32.23 -9.63
C ALA A 319 13.28 32.36 -10.59
N ALA A 320 13.41 31.83 -11.81
CA ALA A 320 12.43 31.85 -12.91
C ALA A 320 10.95 31.69 -12.46
N ASP A 321 9.99 32.06 -13.31
CA ASP A 321 8.57 31.79 -13.10
C ASP A 321 8.33 30.26 -13.00
N LEU A 322 8.60 29.70 -11.82
CA LEU A 322 8.54 28.28 -11.53
C LEU A 322 7.09 27.83 -11.64
N LEU A 323 6.89 26.63 -12.18
CA LEU A 323 5.57 26.05 -12.32
C LEU A 323 5.03 25.59 -10.97
N SER A 324 3.71 25.60 -10.83
CA SER A 324 3.01 25.05 -9.66
C SER A 324 1.94 24.07 -10.13
N SER A 325 1.27 23.37 -9.20
CA SER A 325 0.09 22.56 -9.53
C SER A 325 -1.05 23.36 -10.16
N ASP A 326 -1.05 24.69 -9.98
CA ASP A 326 -2.03 25.59 -10.55
C ASP A 326 -1.55 26.23 -11.85
N SER A 327 -0.39 25.87 -12.41
CA SER A 327 -0.01 26.28 -13.77
C SER A 327 -1.06 25.80 -14.81
N PRO A 328 -1.16 26.43 -15.99
CA PRO A 328 -2.10 26.00 -17.03
C PRO A 328 -1.97 24.51 -17.32
N PHE A 329 -3.10 23.80 -17.34
CA PHE A 329 -3.13 22.35 -17.48
C PHE A 329 -2.42 21.88 -18.75
N GLU A 330 -2.66 22.54 -19.88
CA GLU A 330 -2.04 22.17 -21.17
C GLU A 330 -0.51 22.31 -21.14
N GLU A 331 0.02 23.27 -20.37
CA GLU A 331 1.47 23.43 -20.20
C GLU A 331 2.05 22.30 -19.36
N LEU A 332 1.44 21.98 -18.21
CA LEU A 332 1.86 20.84 -17.38
C LEU A 332 1.70 19.52 -18.15
N PHE A 333 0.59 19.35 -18.85
CA PHE A 333 0.31 18.16 -19.64
C PHE A 333 1.38 17.91 -20.69
N ALA A 334 1.81 18.94 -21.42
CA ALA A 334 2.86 18.83 -22.43
C ALA A 334 4.25 18.50 -21.85
N LEU A 335 4.49 18.80 -20.59
CA LEU A 335 5.76 18.53 -19.89
C LEU A 335 5.82 17.15 -19.23
N GLY A 336 4.68 16.51 -18.98
CA GLY A 336 4.61 15.19 -18.37
C GLY A 336 5.10 14.08 -19.29
N ALA A 337 5.71 13.04 -18.72
CA ALA A 337 5.99 11.81 -19.46
C ALA A 337 4.68 11.11 -19.88
N PRO A 338 4.69 10.15 -20.82
CA PRO A 338 3.46 9.50 -21.30
C PRO A 338 2.59 8.91 -20.19
N ALA A 339 3.19 8.24 -19.20
CA ALA A 339 2.48 7.73 -18.02
C ALA A 339 1.86 8.87 -17.17
N ASP A 340 2.57 9.99 -16.99
CA ASP A 340 2.04 11.17 -16.28
C ASP A 340 0.85 11.77 -17.03
N GLN A 341 0.96 11.88 -18.36
CA GLN A 341 -0.12 12.36 -19.23
C GLN A 341 -1.37 11.48 -19.13
N ALA A 342 -1.20 10.16 -19.11
CA ALA A 342 -2.30 9.23 -18.92
C ALA A 342 -3.02 9.47 -17.59
N VAL A 343 -2.27 9.62 -16.48
CA VAL A 343 -2.83 9.92 -15.15
C VAL A 343 -3.55 11.27 -15.13
N LEU A 344 -2.90 12.33 -15.63
CA LEU A 344 -3.46 13.68 -15.68
C LEU A 344 -4.77 13.73 -16.46
N ARG A 345 -4.81 13.09 -17.63
CA ARG A 345 -6.00 13.02 -18.48
C ARG A 345 -7.10 12.19 -17.81
N GLY A 346 -6.80 10.95 -17.45
CA GLY A 346 -7.81 10.02 -16.93
C GLY A 346 -8.43 10.47 -15.60
N LEU A 347 -7.64 11.03 -14.67
CA LEU A 347 -8.19 11.59 -13.43
C LEU A 347 -9.00 12.86 -13.67
N SER A 348 -8.61 13.71 -14.64
CA SER A 348 -9.41 14.89 -14.99
C SER A 348 -10.77 14.50 -15.58
N GLU A 349 -10.79 13.50 -16.47
CA GLU A 349 -12.01 12.97 -17.08
C GLU A 349 -12.94 12.34 -16.02
N GLU A 350 -12.38 11.51 -15.15
CA GLU A 350 -13.14 10.83 -14.11
C GLU A 350 -13.72 11.79 -13.06
N LEU A 351 -12.97 12.84 -12.71
CA LEU A 351 -13.43 13.87 -11.78
C LEU A 351 -14.27 14.97 -12.47
N HIS A 352 -14.45 14.87 -13.79
CA HIS A 352 -15.16 15.85 -14.62
C HIS A 352 -14.60 17.27 -14.53
N LEU A 353 -13.27 17.40 -14.45
CA LEU A 353 -12.56 18.66 -14.33
C LEU A 353 -12.16 19.18 -15.72
N THR A 354 -12.51 20.43 -16.01
CA THR A 354 -12.32 21.03 -17.36
C THR A 354 -11.68 22.41 -17.31
N ASP A 355 -11.47 22.99 -16.13
CA ASP A 355 -10.82 24.30 -15.97
C ASP A 355 -9.38 24.25 -16.54
N ALA A 356 -8.90 25.36 -17.11
CA ALA A 356 -7.51 25.49 -17.52
C ALA A 356 -6.55 25.40 -16.31
N ARG A 357 -7.04 25.66 -15.09
CA ARG A 357 -6.31 25.61 -13.83
C ARG A 357 -6.83 24.42 -12.99
N ARG A 358 -6.61 23.19 -13.48
CA ARG A 358 -7.16 21.96 -12.85
C ARG A 358 -6.68 21.71 -11.43
N GLY A 359 -5.50 22.20 -11.04
CA GLY A 359 -5.02 22.14 -9.67
C GLY A 359 -5.98 22.82 -8.69
N SER A 360 -6.35 24.09 -8.97
CA SER A 360 -7.36 24.80 -8.17
C SER A 360 -8.74 24.14 -8.21
N GLU A 361 -9.17 23.65 -9.37
CA GLU A 361 -10.47 23.00 -9.51
C GLU A 361 -10.55 21.71 -8.65
N ALA A 362 -9.52 20.86 -8.75
CA ALA A 362 -9.36 19.68 -7.91
C ALA A 362 -9.28 20.05 -6.42
N GLY A 363 -8.60 21.14 -6.08
CA GLY A 363 -8.53 21.65 -4.70
C GLY A 363 -9.90 22.06 -4.15
N ARG A 364 -10.75 22.72 -4.95
CA ARG A 364 -12.13 23.06 -4.56
C ARG A 364 -12.99 21.81 -4.35
N LEU A 365 -12.86 20.82 -5.23
CA LEU A 365 -13.58 19.55 -5.11
C LEU A 365 -13.10 18.73 -3.89
N ALA A 366 -11.79 18.71 -3.62
CA ALA A 366 -11.24 18.09 -2.42
C ALA A 366 -11.80 18.74 -1.14
N ALA A 367 -11.84 20.07 -1.08
CA ALA A 367 -12.42 20.79 0.06
C ALA A 367 -13.93 20.52 0.23
N GLN A 368 -14.67 20.29 -0.86
CA GLN A 368 -16.05 19.83 -0.79
C GLN A 368 -16.15 18.43 -0.18
N CYS A 369 -15.34 17.48 -0.66
CA CYS A 369 -15.31 16.12 -0.13
C CYS A 369 -14.98 16.10 1.38
N GLU A 370 -14.09 16.97 1.85
CA GLU A 370 -13.80 17.10 3.28
C GLU A 370 -14.99 17.60 4.10
N ARG A 371 -15.78 18.55 3.58
CA ARG A 371 -17.02 19.00 4.23
C ARG A 371 -18.05 17.88 4.30
N GLU A 372 -18.21 17.11 3.22
CA GLU A 372 -19.10 15.95 3.17
C GLU A 372 -18.70 14.88 4.19
N LYS A 373 -17.41 14.53 4.27
CA LYS A 373 -16.86 13.62 5.29
C LYS A 373 -17.17 14.10 6.70
N LYS A 374 -16.91 15.38 6.99
CA LYS A 374 -17.15 15.97 8.31
C LYS A 374 -18.63 15.89 8.68
N ASN A 375 -19.53 16.23 7.76
CA ASN A 375 -20.98 16.15 7.98
C ASN A 375 -21.41 14.70 8.27
N ALA A 376 -20.88 13.73 7.52
CA ALA A 376 -21.16 12.32 7.74
C ALA A 376 -20.63 11.83 9.11
N ASP A 377 -19.40 12.20 9.49
CA ASP A 377 -18.82 11.86 10.80
C ASP A 377 -19.60 12.48 11.98
N ASP A 378 -20.08 13.72 11.84
CA ASP A 378 -20.94 14.38 12.83
C ASP A 378 -22.31 13.68 12.93
N GLY A 379 -22.88 13.27 11.80
CA GLY A 379 -24.07 12.43 11.73
C GLY A 379 -23.88 11.08 12.44
N ILE A 380 -22.79 10.37 12.12
CA ILE A 380 -22.45 9.08 12.73
C ILE A 380 -22.32 9.23 14.25
N ARG A 381 -21.59 10.24 14.74
CA ARG A 381 -21.44 10.48 16.18
C ARG A 381 -22.78 10.72 16.87
N ARG A 382 -23.66 11.53 16.29
CA ARG A 382 -25.00 11.80 16.84
C ARG A 382 -25.83 10.52 16.92
N LYS A 383 -25.92 9.79 15.80
CA LYS A 383 -26.71 8.56 15.71
C LYS A 383 -26.15 7.43 16.56
N GLN A 384 -24.83 7.34 16.71
CA GLN A 384 -24.19 6.41 17.63
C GLN A 384 -24.54 6.74 19.09
N GLY A 385 -24.60 8.03 19.45
CA GLY A 385 -25.07 8.44 20.77
C GLY A 385 -26.52 7.99 21.05
N GLU A 386 -27.42 8.17 20.08
CA GLU A 386 -28.80 7.66 20.16
C GLU A 386 -28.84 6.13 20.26
N LEU A 387 -28.04 5.43 19.45
CA LEU A 387 -27.96 3.97 19.46
C LEU A 387 -27.48 3.44 20.81
N ASN A 388 -26.48 4.08 21.41
CA ASN A 388 -26.00 3.70 22.73
C ASN A 388 -27.10 3.80 23.80
N GLY A 389 -27.95 4.84 23.73
CA GLY A 389 -29.11 4.98 24.62
C GLY A 389 -30.16 3.88 24.40
N VAL A 390 -30.42 3.51 23.15
CA VAL A 390 -31.32 2.40 22.82
C VAL A 390 -30.76 1.06 23.30
N CYS A 391 -29.45 0.81 23.09
CA CYS A 391 -28.76 -0.37 23.58
C CYS A 391 -28.84 -0.46 25.11
N ALA A 392 -28.64 0.64 25.84
CA ALA A 392 -28.74 0.65 27.30
C ALA A 392 -30.16 0.26 27.79
N ALA A 393 -31.21 0.73 27.11
CA ALA A 393 -32.58 0.35 27.43
C ALA A 393 -32.84 -1.15 27.18
N LEU A 394 -32.34 -1.69 26.06
CA LEU A 394 -32.43 -3.11 25.72
C LEU A 394 -31.64 -3.97 26.71
N GLN A 395 -30.42 -3.57 27.05
CA GLN A 395 -29.58 -4.23 28.07
C GLN A 395 -30.32 -4.32 29.41
N SER A 396 -30.89 -3.20 29.88
CA SER A 396 -31.62 -3.18 31.15
C SER A 396 -32.81 -4.15 31.15
N ALA A 397 -33.59 -4.18 30.07
CA ALA A 397 -34.72 -5.10 29.93
C ALA A 397 -34.28 -6.58 29.92
N LEU A 398 -33.12 -6.87 29.30
CA LEU A 398 -32.53 -8.21 29.29
C LEU A 398 -32.02 -8.61 30.68
N LEU A 399 -31.25 -7.75 31.34
CA LEU A 399 -30.66 -8.02 32.66
C LEU A 399 -31.70 -8.18 33.77
N GLN A 400 -32.88 -7.57 33.62
CA GLN A 400 -34.01 -7.83 34.53
C GLN A 400 -34.57 -9.25 34.43
N HIS A 401 -34.49 -9.88 33.25
CA HIS A 401 -34.99 -11.24 33.02
C HIS A 401 -33.88 -12.30 33.16
N TRP A 402 -32.66 -11.95 32.77
CA TRP A 402 -31.47 -12.80 32.80
C TRP A 402 -30.27 -12.02 33.38
N PRO A 403 -30.19 -11.88 34.72
CA PRO A 403 -29.07 -11.19 35.38
C PRO A 403 -27.71 -11.78 35.04
N GLU A 404 -27.65 -13.07 34.72
CA GLU A 404 -26.42 -13.80 34.36
C GLU A 404 -25.74 -13.21 33.12
N LEU A 405 -26.48 -12.52 32.25
CA LEU A 405 -25.92 -11.80 31.09
C LEU A 405 -25.00 -10.63 31.48
N GLU A 406 -25.02 -10.16 32.73
CA GLU A 406 -24.08 -9.15 33.23
C GLU A 406 -22.63 -9.64 33.12
N ASN A 407 -22.43 -10.95 33.32
CA ASN A 407 -21.16 -11.61 33.10
C ASN A 407 -21.30 -12.68 32.02
N ARG A 408 -20.88 -12.36 30.79
CA ARG A 408 -20.89 -13.31 29.65
C ARG A 408 -20.14 -14.63 29.89
N TRP A 409 -19.30 -14.73 30.92
CA TRP A 409 -18.58 -15.94 31.31
C TRP A 409 -19.29 -16.73 32.42
N HIS A 410 -20.47 -16.29 32.85
CA HIS A 410 -21.27 -17.02 33.82
C HIS A 410 -21.69 -18.39 33.24
N PRO A 411 -21.57 -19.51 33.99
CA PRO A 411 -21.85 -20.85 33.48
C PRO A 411 -23.24 -21.00 32.83
N ASP A 412 -24.23 -20.30 33.38
CA ASP A 412 -25.62 -20.38 32.92
C ASP A 412 -25.86 -19.62 31.61
N VAL A 413 -24.96 -18.72 31.20
CA VAL A 413 -25.08 -18.01 29.91
C VAL A 413 -24.99 -19.01 28.75
N GLN A 414 -24.14 -20.04 28.85
CA GLN A 414 -24.08 -21.08 27.82
C GLN A 414 -25.38 -21.88 27.72
N GLN A 415 -26.03 -22.14 28.86
CA GLN A 415 -27.31 -22.85 28.90
C GLN A 415 -28.46 -21.99 28.35
N LEU A 416 -28.49 -20.70 28.73
CA LEU A 416 -29.41 -19.69 28.22
C LEU A 416 -29.32 -19.58 26.69
N LEU A 417 -28.11 -19.49 26.14
CA LEU A 417 -27.88 -19.44 24.69
C LEU A 417 -28.29 -20.72 23.96
N GLY A 418 -28.23 -21.88 24.64
CA GLY A 418 -28.63 -23.16 24.05
C GLY A 418 -30.14 -23.43 24.06
N ARG A 419 -30.83 -23.11 25.17
CA ARG A 419 -32.26 -23.47 25.38
C ARG A 419 -33.21 -22.31 25.18
N ASP A 420 -32.82 -21.12 25.63
CA ASP A 420 -33.69 -19.96 25.77
C ASP A 420 -33.41 -18.88 24.72
N ALA A 421 -32.53 -19.14 23.76
CA ALA A 421 -32.22 -18.22 22.66
C ALA A 421 -33.47 -17.65 21.94
N PRO A 422 -34.52 -18.44 21.62
CA PRO A 422 -35.75 -17.89 21.04
C PRO A 422 -36.48 -16.89 21.95
N GLN A 423 -36.38 -17.05 23.28
CA GLN A 423 -36.97 -16.12 24.24
C GLN A 423 -36.17 -14.82 24.30
N VAL A 424 -34.84 -14.90 24.32
CA VAL A 424 -33.95 -13.74 24.27
C VAL A 424 -34.17 -12.93 23.00
N ILE A 425 -34.24 -13.59 21.83
CA ILE A 425 -34.54 -12.93 20.56
C ILE A 425 -35.89 -12.22 20.66
N ARG A 426 -36.96 -12.92 21.07
CA ARG A 426 -38.29 -12.32 21.21
C ARG A 426 -38.27 -11.11 22.14
N GLN A 427 -37.58 -11.18 23.29
CA GLN A 427 -37.49 -10.07 24.24
C GLN A 427 -36.87 -8.82 23.61
N ILE A 428 -35.80 -8.99 22.83
CA ILE A 428 -35.14 -7.88 22.12
C ILE A 428 -36.06 -7.33 21.04
N GLU A 429 -36.64 -8.21 20.21
CA GLU A 429 -37.41 -7.82 19.03
C GLU A 429 -38.79 -7.25 19.37
N SER A 430 -39.40 -7.67 20.47
CA SER A 430 -40.67 -7.12 20.96
C SER A 430 -40.51 -5.83 21.76
N HIS A 431 -39.28 -5.46 22.10
CA HIS A 431 -39.06 -4.25 22.88
C HIS A 431 -39.45 -3.01 22.07
N ARG A 432 -40.11 -2.04 22.70
CA ARG A 432 -40.60 -0.81 22.06
C ARG A 432 -39.53 -0.02 21.30
N MET A 433 -38.25 -0.17 21.70
CA MET A 433 -37.12 0.52 21.07
C MET A 433 -36.50 -0.26 19.90
N TYR A 434 -36.93 -1.50 19.62
CA TYR A 434 -36.31 -2.35 18.60
C TYR A 434 -36.40 -1.76 17.18
N ALA A 435 -37.56 -1.21 16.81
CA ALA A 435 -37.69 -0.54 15.51
C ALA A 435 -36.70 0.62 15.37
N ARG A 436 -36.47 1.40 16.44
CA ARG A 436 -35.49 2.49 16.44
C ARG A 436 -34.05 1.97 16.43
N PHE A 437 -33.77 0.88 17.14
CA PHE A 437 -32.48 0.18 17.13
C PHE A 437 -32.07 -0.20 15.70
N VAL A 438 -32.95 -0.90 14.96
CA VAL A 438 -32.69 -1.31 13.57
C VAL A 438 -32.52 -0.11 12.65
N SER A 439 -33.41 0.88 12.74
CA SER A 439 -33.34 2.12 11.95
C SER A 439 -32.03 2.89 12.18
N LEU A 440 -31.55 2.99 13.43
CA LEU A 440 -30.28 3.64 13.73
C LEU A 440 -29.07 2.92 13.12
N GLN A 441 -29.06 1.58 13.14
CA GLN A 441 -27.99 0.81 12.50
C GLN A 441 -27.94 1.06 10.98
N GLN A 442 -29.11 1.10 10.33
CA GLN A 442 -29.22 1.39 8.90
C GLN A 442 -28.78 2.83 8.59
N GLU A 443 -29.23 3.81 9.36
CA GLU A 443 -28.82 5.22 9.23
C GLU A 443 -27.29 5.39 9.38
N ILE A 444 -26.68 4.75 10.38
CA ILE A 444 -25.22 4.78 10.59
C ILE A 444 -24.50 4.12 9.42
N THR A 445 -25.01 3.00 8.89
CA THR A 445 -24.42 2.31 7.75
C THR A 445 -24.47 3.18 6.49
N GLY A 446 -25.60 3.84 6.23
CA GLY A 446 -25.74 4.81 5.15
C GLY A 446 -24.71 5.94 5.23
N LEU A 447 -24.59 6.58 6.40
CA LEU A 447 -23.62 7.65 6.62
C LEU A 447 -22.16 7.17 6.47
N ARG A 448 -21.84 5.94 6.89
CA ARG A 448 -20.50 5.36 6.67
C ARG A 448 -20.20 5.16 5.18
N THR A 449 -21.19 4.75 4.39
CA THR A 449 -21.07 4.64 2.93
C THR A 449 -20.84 6.00 2.29
N GLU A 450 -21.64 7.01 2.66
CA GLU A 450 -21.47 8.39 2.17
C GLU A 450 -20.06 8.93 2.49
N ARG A 451 -19.61 8.77 3.75
CA ARG A 451 -18.26 9.13 4.17
C ARG A 451 -17.19 8.45 3.32
N MET A 452 -17.32 7.14 3.08
CA MET A 452 -16.34 6.37 2.30
C MET A 452 -16.30 6.83 0.84
N GLN A 453 -17.46 7.11 0.23
CA GLN A 453 -17.53 7.63 -1.13
C GLN A 453 -16.87 9.01 -1.24
N ALA A 454 -17.12 9.91 -0.29
CA ALA A 454 -16.45 11.21 -0.22
C ALA A 454 -14.94 11.06 -0.04
N GLU A 455 -14.48 10.09 0.75
CA GLU A 455 -13.04 9.82 0.91
C GLU A 455 -12.37 9.28 -0.36
N ARG A 456 -13.05 8.41 -1.11
CA ARG A 456 -12.54 7.91 -2.41
C ARG A 456 -12.43 9.04 -3.43
N ARG A 457 -13.43 9.93 -3.51
CA ARG A 457 -13.37 11.13 -4.38
C ARG A 457 -12.23 12.05 -3.95
N PHE A 458 -12.10 12.30 -2.64
CA PHE A 458 -11.01 13.10 -2.09
C PHE A 458 -9.64 12.52 -2.49
N ALA A 459 -9.45 11.21 -2.36
CA ALA A 459 -8.20 10.55 -2.74
C ALA A 459 -7.85 10.77 -4.22
N LYS A 460 -8.84 10.66 -5.12
CA LYS A 460 -8.64 10.95 -6.56
C LYS A 460 -8.25 12.40 -6.83
N CYS A 461 -8.89 13.36 -6.16
CA CYS A 461 -8.46 14.76 -6.25
C CYS A 461 -7.00 14.93 -5.79
N GLN A 462 -6.61 14.28 -4.69
CA GLN A 462 -5.24 14.34 -4.20
C GLN A 462 -4.24 13.68 -5.14
N ARG A 463 -4.58 12.55 -5.77
CA ARG A 463 -3.73 11.91 -6.80
C ARG A 463 -3.49 12.87 -7.97
N LEU A 464 -4.54 13.54 -8.48
CA LEU A 464 -4.41 14.51 -9.56
C LEU A 464 -3.56 15.72 -9.16
N ILE A 465 -3.82 16.31 -7.98
CA ILE A 465 -3.05 17.45 -7.48
C ILE A 465 -1.57 17.07 -7.36
N ARG A 466 -1.26 15.93 -6.74
CA ARG A 466 0.12 15.46 -6.60
C ARG A 466 0.77 15.19 -7.94
N GLN A 467 0.05 14.63 -8.91
CA GLN A 467 0.57 14.42 -10.25
C GLN A 467 0.93 15.74 -10.95
N LEU A 468 0.07 16.76 -10.84
CA LEU A 468 0.34 18.11 -11.35
C LEU A 468 1.57 18.72 -10.66
N GLU A 469 1.68 18.56 -9.34
CA GLU A 469 2.86 19.01 -8.58
C GLU A 469 4.13 18.28 -9.03
N ASN A 470 4.08 16.96 -9.23
CA ASN A 470 5.24 16.15 -9.62
C ASN A 470 5.75 16.58 -11.00
N VAL A 471 4.86 16.81 -11.96
CA VAL A 471 5.26 17.32 -13.29
C VAL A 471 5.86 18.72 -13.20
N ALA A 472 5.24 19.61 -12.41
CA ALA A 472 5.80 20.95 -12.18
C ALA A 472 7.18 20.89 -11.50
N LEU A 473 7.35 20.06 -10.47
CA LEU A 473 8.61 19.88 -9.77
C LEU A 473 9.69 19.32 -10.70
N ALA A 474 9.36 18.35 -11.55
CA ALA A 474 10.29 17.78 -12.52
C ALA A 474 10.75 18.84 -13.53
N ALA A 475 9.81 19.63 -14.08
CA ALA A 475 10.12 20.73 -14.99
C ALA A 475 10.95 21.84 -14.33
N ASN A 476 10.73 22.08 -13.03
CA ASN A 476 11.46 23.09 -12.27
C ASN A 476 12.86 22.63 -11.84
N LEU A 477 13.12 21.32 -11.76
CA LEU A 477 14.35 20.75 -11.20
C LEU A 477 15.65 21.32 -11.83
N PRO A 478 15.76 21.50 -13.17
CA PRO A 478 16.96 22.05 -13.79
C PRO A 478 17.31 23.48 -13.38
N TYR A 479 16.33 24.24 -12.90
CA TYR A 479 16.51 25.64 -12.49
C TYR A 479 16.89 25.80 -11.01
N VAL A 480 16.71 24.76 -10.20
CA VAL A 480 16.86 24.82 -8.73
C VAL A 480 17.87 23.84 -8.17
N ALA A 481 18.17 22.75 -8.89
CA ALA A 481 19.11 21.72 -8.46
C ALA A 481 20.37 21.67 -9.34
N GLY A 482 21.50 21.31 -8.75
CA GLY A 482 22.76 21.10 -9.48
C GLY A 482 22.71 19.91 -10.44
N SER A 483 23.64 19.87 -11.39
CA SER A 483 23.70 18.82 -12.44
C SER A 483 23.82 17.40 -11.88
N GLU A 484 24.49 17.22 -10.75
CA GLU A 484 24.60 15.93 -10.07
C GLU A 484 23.23 15.38 -9.65
N ILE A 485 22.39 16.22 -9.02
CA ILE A 485 21.03 15.82 -8.63
C ILE A 485 20.15 15.55 -9.85
N GLN A 486 20.32 16.32 -10.92
CA GLN A 486 19.61 16.08 -12.18
C GLN A 486 19.99 14.72 -12.80
N ALA A 487 21.28 14.35 -12.78
CA ALA A 487 21.74 13.05 -13.24
C ALA A 487 21.17 11.91 -12.38
N ARG A 488 21.22 12.04 -11.05
CA ARG A 488 20.61 11.07 -10.13
C ARG A 488 19.10 10.93 -10.33
N TYR A 489 18.41 12.00 -10.71
CA TYR A 489 16.97 11.94 -11.02
C TYR A 489 16.71 11.14 -12.29
N GLN A 490 17.54 11.30 -13.33
CA GLN A 490 17.42 10.50 -14.55
C GLN A 490 17.72 9.02 -14.29
N GLU A 491 18.76 8.70 -13.50
CA GLU A 491 19.05 7.31 -13.09
C GLU A 491 17.87 6.68 -12.33
N LEU A 492 17.23 7.45 -11.44
CA LEU A 492 16.03 7.01 -10.73
C LEU A 492 14.86 6.76 -11.68
N LEU A 493 14.63 7.64 -12.66
CA LEU A 493 13.62 7.44 -13.67
C LEU A 493 13.91 6.20 -14.53
N THR A 494 15.16 5.91 -14.86
CA THR A 494 15.52 4.66 -15.56
C THR A 494 15.14 3.43 -14.75
N LEU A 495 15.36 3.44 -13.43
CA LEU A 495 14.93 2.34 -12.57
C LEU A 495 13.42 2.23 -12.46
N GLU A 496 12.70 3.34 -12.32
CA GLU A 496 11.23 3.34 -12.25
C GLU A 496 10.58 2.92 -13.59
N ASN A 497 11.21 3.24 -14.73
CA ASN A 497 10.74 2.81 -16.05
C ASN A 497 11.27 1.43 -16.47
N SER A 498 12.01 0.74 -15.60
CA SER A 498 12.42 -0.64 -15.87
C SER A 498 11.22 -1.59 -15.82
N THR A 499 11.39 -2.80 -16.34
CA THR A 499 10.43 -3.90 -16.25
C THR A 499 11.07 -5.11 -15.53
N LEU A 500 10.29 -6.15 -15.24
CA LEU A 500 10.81 -7.42 -14.71
C LEU A 500 11.44 -8.22 -15.85
N SER A 501 12.61 -8.82 -15.68
CA SER A 501 13.16 -9.73 -16.70
C SER A 501 12.55 -11.14 -16.57
N PRO A 502 12.84 -12.09 -17.48
CA PRO A 502 13.11 -11.83 -18.89
C PRO A 502 11.85 -11.29 -19.58
N VAL A 503 11.99 -10.21 -20.36
CA VAL A 503 10.98 -9.83 -21.34
C VAL A 503 10.83 -10.98 -22.31
N ALA A 504 9.67 -11.67 -22.29
CA ALA A 504 9.27 -12.50 -23.40
C ALA A 504 9.24 -11.58 -24.62
N LEU A 505 10.27 -11.65 -25.45
CA LEU A 505 10.27 -10.99 -26.75
C LEU A 505 9.07 -11.53 -27.53
N PRO A 506 8.29 -10.67 -28.21
CA PRO A 506 7.14 -11.08 -29.00
C PRO A 506 7.49 -12.11 -30.08
#